data_AF-I7GGP0-F1
#
_entry.id   AF-I7GGP0-F1
#
_cell.length_a   1.000
_cell.length_b   1.000
_cell.length_c   1.000
_cell.angle_alpha   90.00
_cell.angle_beta   90.00
_cell.angle_gamma   90.00
#
_symmetry.space_group_name_H-M   'P 1'
#
loop_
_entity.id
_entity.type
_entity.pdbx_description
1 polymer ?
#
loop_
_entity_poly.entity_id
_entity_poly.type
_entity_poly.pdbx_seq_one_letter_code
_entity_poly.pdbx_strand_id
1 'polypeptide(L)'
;MGRTTQNFQLASCSSRRAMPDSNSSVAIAGWGEMTTNTATVLRDLFAAAEQSGFGEAFLDRLSDDVVFTATGTSPVAGKYHGKAEYREKVLSRLHDRLATPVRPHVDQMIIDGEWAAVRFRTENVVGVNGTDAGMQYCWVIRLTGDHITEVIGYYDTEKMVGLFA
;
A
#
# COMPACT_ATOMS: atom_id res chain seq x y z
N MET A 1 33.98 30.90 -32.01
CA MET A 1 32.76 30.71 -31.20
C MET A 1 33.18 30.37 -29.79
N GLY A 2 33.28 31.38 -28.92
CA GLY A 2 33.73 31.23 -27.54
C GLY A 2 32.60 30.71 -26.65
N ARG A 3 32.90 29.69 -25.83
CA ARG A 3 32.01 29.23 -24.75
C ARG A 3 32.36 30.03 -23.50
N THR A 4 31.43 30.89 -23.08
CA THR A 4 31.51 31.62 -21.81
C THR A 4 31.06 30.68 -20.69
N THR A 5 31.97 30.33 -19.79
CA THR A 5 31.67 29.61 -18.55
C THR A 5 31.12 30.62 -17.54
N GLN A 6 29.85 30.47 -17.14
CA GLN A 6 29.23 31.34 -16.15
C GLN A 6 29.34 30.69 -14.76
N ASN A 7 30.21 31.24 -13.92
CA ASN A 7 30.35 30.85 -12.51
C ASN A 7 29.11 31.32 -11.73
N PHE A 8 28.39 30.38 -11.11
CA PHE A 8 27.35 30.68 -10.12
C PHE A 8 27.97 30.76 -8.74
N GLN A 9 27.93 31.95 -8.13
CA GLN A 9 28.36 32.19 -6.76
C GLN A 9 27.10 32.30 -5.89
N LEU A 10 26.91 31.35 -4.97
CA LEU A 10 25.79 31.37 -4.02
C LEU A 10 26.08 32.43 -2.93
N ALA A 11 25.27 33.49 -2.89
CA ALA A 11 25.29 34.46 -1.81
C ALA A 11 24.69 33.84 -0.55
N SER A 12 25.44 33.79 0.55
CA SER A 12 24.93 33.43 1.86
C SER A 12 24.17 34.62 2.46
N CYS A 13 22.85 34.50 2.55
CA CYS A 13 21.99 35.49 3.21
C CYS A 13 21.81 35.10 4.68
N SER A 14 22.60 35.69 5.57
CA SER A 14 22.46 35.56 7.01
C SER A 14 21.52 36.63 7.56
N SER A 15 20.22 36.32 7.65
CA SER A 15 19.30 37.12 8.47
C SER A 15 18.73 36.25 9.60
N ARG A 16 19.25 36.47 10.81
CA ARG A 16 18.70 35.93 12.06
C ARG A 16 17.42 36.72 12.35
N ARG A 17 16.25 36.11 12.18
CA ARG A 17 15.01 36.62 12.76
C ARG A 17 14.82 36.00 14.13
N ALA A 18 14.69 36.83 15.16
CA ALA A 18 14.33 36.40 16.50
C ALA A 18 12.92 35.78 16.48
N MET A 19 12.74 34.65 17.15
CA MET A 19 11.42 34.06 17.40
C MET A 19 10.72 34.83 18.52
N PRO A 20 9.42 35.16 18.40
CA PRO A 20 8.65 35.67 19.51
C PRO A 20 8.25 34.52 20.44
N ASP A 21 8.43 34.74 21.75
CA ASP A 21 7.89 33.88 22.80
C ASP A 21 6.36 33.95 22.78
N SER A 22 5.70 32.82 22.53
CA SER A 22 4.25 32.68 22.70
C SER A 22 3.97 31.50 23.63
N ASN A 23 3.96 31.82 24.91
CA ASN A 23 3.35 30.99 25.94
C ASN A 23 1.83 31.04 25.73
N SER A 24 1.31 30.14 24.91
CA SER A 24 -0.13 29.92 24.73
C SER A 24 -0.39 28.43 24.68
N SER A 25 -0.74 27.87 25.83
CA SER A 25 -1.27 26.52 25.95
C SER A 25 -2.62 26.46 25.24
N VAL A 26 -2.61 26.01 23.98
CA VAL A 26 -3.83 25.56 23.31
C VAL A 26 -4.18 24.21 23.91
N ALA A 27 -5.27 24.17 24.69
CA ALA A 27 -5.87 22.91 25.10
C ALA A 27 -6.30 22.17 23.82
N ILE A 28 -5.55 21.15 23.43
CA ILE A 28 -5.96 20.25 22.36
C ILE A 28 -7.14 19.47 22.93
N ALA A 29 -8.34 19.81 22.46
CA ALA A 29 -9.55 19.03 22.72
C ALA A 29 -9.25 17.57 22.40
N GLY A 30 -9.48 16.70 23.38
CA GLY A 30 -9.10 15.30 23.34
C GLY A 30 -9.60 14.62 22.08
N TRP A 31 -8.66 14.17 21.26
CA TRP A 31 -8.89 13.06 20.35
C TRP A 31 -8.96 11.84 21.25
N GLY A 32 -10.15 11.25 21.39
CA GLY A 32 -10.33 10.01 22.12
C GLY A 32 -9.34 8.97 21.63
N GLU A 33 -8.76 8.21 22.55
CA GLU A 33 -7.95 7.04 22.24
C GLU A 33 -8.75 6.07 21.36
N MET A 34 -8.52 6.08 20.06
CA MET A 34 -8.66 4.90 19.22
C MET A 34 -7.26 4.33 19.01
N THR A 35 -6.66 3.75 20.04
CA THR A 35 -5.31 3.19 19.94
C THR A 35 -5.35 1.73 19.50
N THR A 36 -5.90 1.48 18.32
CA THR A 36 -5.38 0.34 17.54
C THR A 36 -4.03 0.76 16.98
N ASN A 37 -3.00 -0.03 17.28
CA ASN A 37 -1.70 0.16 16.68
C ASN A 37 -1.71 -0.37 15.24
N THR A 38 -1.90 0.52 14.25
CA THR A 38 -1.78 0.22 12.80
C THR A 38 -0.57 -0.66 12.49
N ALA A 39 0.55 -0.38 13.16
CA ALA A 39 1.78 -1.14 12.98
C ALA A 39 1.66 -2.59 13.43
N THR A 40 1.00 -2.85 14.56
CA THR A 40 0.78 -4.22 15.05
C THR A 40 -0.16 -4.96 14.11
N VAL A 41 -1.31 -4.38 13.77
CA VAL A 41 -2.29 -5.02 12.89
C VAL A 41 -1.68 -5.42 11.55
N LEU A 42 -0.97 -4.49 10.89
CA LEU A 42 -0.38 -4.77 9.59
C LEU A 42 0.80 -5.73 9.68
N ARG A 43 1.66 -5.63 10.69
CA ARG A 43 2.78 -6.59 10.84
C ARG A 43 2.27 -8.00 11.07
N ASP A 44 1.29 -8.18 11.95
CA ASP A 44 0.72 -9.50 12.24
C ASP A 44 0.02 -10.07 11.01
N LEU A 45 -0.77 -9.25 10.31
CA LEU A 45 -1.44 -9.63 9.07
C LEU A 45 -0.45 -10.08 7.99
N PHE A 46 0.58 -9.29 7.70
CA PHE A 46 1.56 -9.64 6.67
C PHE A 46 2.45 -10.82 7.09
N ALA A 47 2.80 -10.96 8.37
CA ALA A 47 3.55 -12.12 8.87
C ALA A 47 2.74 -13.43 8.75
N ALA A 48 1.43 -13.38 8.98
CA ALA A 48 0.54 -14.52 8.74
C ALA A 48 0.39 -14.81 7.24
N ALA A 49 0.27 -13.77 6.42
CA ALA A 49 0.14 -13.89 4.97
C ALA A 49 1.41 -14.44 4.31
N GLU A 50 2.61 -14.12 4.81
CA GLU A 50 3.86 -14.70 4.30
C GLU A 50 3.88 -16.24 4.45
N GLN A 51 3.23 -16.77 5.48
CA GLN A 51 3.16 -18.22 5.74
C GLN A 51 2.05 -18.90 4.95
N SER A 52 0.88 -18.26 4.83
CA SER A 52 -0.36 -18.90 4.37
C SER A 52 -0.98 -18.29 3.11
N GLY A 53 -0.46 -17.15 2.65
CA GLY A 53 -1.04 -16.32 1.61
C GLY A 53 -2.10 -15.34 2.14
N PHE A 54 -2.57 -14.43 1.28
CA PHE A 54 -3.73 -13.59 1.59
C PHE A 54 -5.01 -14.42 1.47
N GLY A 55 -5.44 -15.03 2.59
CA GLY A 55 -6.66 -15.84 2.69
C GLY A 55 -7.80 -15.13 3.44
N GLU A 56 -8.69 -15.90 4.06
CA GLU A 56 -9.81 -15.36 4.85
C GLU A 56 -9.32 -14.44 5.98
N ALA A 57 -8.15 -14.69 6.58
CA ALA A 57 -7.57 -13.79 7.58
C ALA A 57 -7.31 -12.36 7.06
N PHE A 58 -7.03 -12.20 5.77
CA PHE A 58 -6.94 -10.89 5.14
C PHE A 58 -8.34 -10.29 4.90
N LEU A 59 -9.28 -11.10 4.44
CA LEU A 59 -10.67 -10.68 4.22
C LEU A 59 -11.37 -10.23 5.51
N ASP A 60 -11.12 -10.91 6.62
CA ASP A 60 -11.64 -10.58 7.95
C ASP A 60 -11.13 -9.22 8.44
N ARG A 61 -9.95 -8.78 7.96
CA ARG A 61 -9.40 -7.46 8.27
C ARG A 61 -9.90 -6.36 7.38
N LEU A 62 -10.56 -6.65 6.26
CA LEU A 62 -11.18 -5.61 5.45
C LEU A 62 -12.47 -5.13 6.11
N SER A 63 -12.73 -3.83 6.09
CA SER A 63 -14.06 -3.29 6.34
C SER A 63 -15.04 -3.81 5.28
N ASP A 64 -16.32 -3.96 5.63
CA ASP A 64 -17.35 -4.33 4.65
C ASP A 64 -17.51 -3.26 3.56
N ASP A 65 -17.23 -2.00 3.90
CA ASP A 65 -17.27 -0.83 3.00
C ASP A 65 -15.88 -0.44 2.45
N VAL A 66 -14.90 -1.35 2.49
CA VAL A 66 -13.53 -1.08 2.01
C VAL A 66 -13.53 -0.54 0.58
N VAL A 67 -12.69 0.46 0.32
CA VAL A 67 -12.40 0.91 -1.05
C VAL A 67 -11.06 0.33 -1.51
N PHE A 68 -11.09 -0.52 -2.52
CA PHE A 68 -9.88 -1.11 -3.10
C PHE A 68 -9.63 -0.55 -4.50
N THR A 69 -8.46 0.04 -4.72
CA THR A 69 -8.04 0.56 -6.03
C THR A 69 -6.88 -0.27 -6.57
N ALA A 70 -7.12 -1.08 -7.59
CA ALA A 70 -6.08 -1.73 -8.37
C ALA A 70 -5.67 -0.78 -9.51
N THR A 71 -4.49 -0.18 -9.38
CA THR A 71 -4.04 0.87 -10.31
C THR A 71 -3.61 0.32 -11.67
N GLY A 72 -3.39 1.22 -12.64
CA GLY A 72 -2.86 0.89 -13.95
C GLY A 72 -3.92 0.38 -14.94
N THR A 73 -3.49 -0.41 -15.92
CA THR A 73 -4.36 -1.01 -16.95
C THR A 73 -4.10 -2.50 -17.00
N SER A 74 -5.03 -3.29 -16.48
CA SER A 74 -4.98 -4.75 -16.49
C SER A 74 -6.42 -5.31 -16.43
N PRO A 75 -6.62 -6.62 -16.62
CA PRO A 75 -7.95 -7.22 -16.52
C PRO A 75 -8.62 -7.09 -15.13
N VAL A 76 -7.85 -6.79 -14.08
CA VAL A 76 -8.34 -6.55 -12.71
C VAL A 76 -8.06 -5.13 -12.23
N ALA A 77 -7.67 -4.22 -13.12
CA ALA A 77 -7.55 -2.81 -12.78
C ALA A 77 -8.93 -2.18 -12.59
N GLY A 78 -9.05 -1.30 -11.61
CA GLY A 78 -10.33 -0.68 -11.26
C GLY A 78 -10.38 -0.17 -9.83
N LYS A 79 -11.51 0.44 -9.50
CA LYS A 79 -11.86 0.86 -8.14
C LYS A 79 -13.11 0.09 -7.72
N TYR A 80 -13.02 -0.59 -6.58
CA TYR A 80 -14.03 -1.48 -6.06
C TYR A 80 -14.52 -0.95 -4.71
N HIS A 81 -15.84 -0.94 -4.54
CA HIS A 81 -16.52 -0.40 -3.37
C HIS A 81 -17.18 -1.56 -2.61
N GLY A 82 -16.59 -1.88 -1.47
CA GLY A 82 -17.04 -2.92 -0.56
C GLY A 82 -16.31 -4.26 -0.75
N LYS A 83 -16.23 -4.99 0.36
CA LYS A 83 -15.53 -6.29 0.46
C LYS A 83 -16.09 -7.33 -0.52
N ALA A 84 -17.41 -7.35 -0.68
CA ALA A 84 -18.10 -8.27 -1.59
C ALA A 84 -17.70 -8.04 -3.05
N GLU A 85 -17.70 -6.78 -3.51
CA GLU A 85 -17.31 -6.45 -4.88
C GLU A 85 -15.85 -6.78 -5.14
N TYR A 86 -14.95 -6.45 -4.22
CA TYR A 86 -13.53 -6.80 -4.32
C TYR A 86 -13.31 -8.31 -4.39
N ARG A 87 -14.01 -9.10 -3.56
CA ARG A 87 -13.93 -10.57 -3.56
C ARG A 87 -14.33 -11.15 -4.91
N GLU A 88 -15.47 -10.71 -5.45
CA GLU A 88 -16.00 -11.23 -6.71
C GLU A 88 -15.16 -10.79 -7.92
N LYS A 89 -14.90 -9.48 -8.03
CA LYS A 89 -14.29 -8.90 -9.24
C LYS A 89 -12.78 -8.97 -9.30
N VAL A 90 -12.12 -9.26 -8.18
CA VAL A 90 -10.66 -9.38 -8.12
C VAL A 90 -10.25 -10.77 -7.61
N LEU A 91 -10.56 -11.12 -6.36
CA LEU A 91 -10.00 -12.32 -5.74
C LEU A 91 -10.45 -13.61 -6.43
N SER A 92 -11.74 -13.76 -6.74
CA SER A 92 -12.25 -14.95 -7.44
C SER A 92 -11.58 -15.12 -8.80
N ARG A 93 -11.43 -14.02 -9.55
CA ARG A 93 -10.81 -14.04 -10.87
C ARG A 93 -9.33 -14.37 -10.82
N LEU A 94 -8.61 -13.91 -9.79
CA LEU A 94 -7.21 -14.29 -9.58
C LEU A 94 -7.09 -15.76 -9.16
N HIS A 95 -7.97 -16.23 -8.29
CA HIS A 95 -8.00 -17.63 -7.85
C HIS A 95 -8.12 -18.60 -9.03
N ASP A 96 -9.00 -18.30 -9.99
CA ASP A 96 -9.20 -19.12 -11.19
C ASP A 96 -7.98 -19.14 -12.14
N ARG A 97 -7.07 -18.18 -12.01
CA ARG A 97 -5.92 -18.01 -12.91
C ARG A 97 -4.58 -18.40 -12.30
N LEU A 98 -4.50 -18.57 -10.98
CA LEU A 98 -3.26 -18.87 -10.27
C LEU A 98 -3.14 -20.36 -9.97
N ALA A 99 -2.01 -20.96 -10.34
CA ALA A 99 -1.68 -22.36 -10.05
C ALA A 99 -0.96 -22.52 -8.70
N THR A 100 -0.31 -21.47 -8.22
CA THR A 100 0.40 -21.46 -6.93
C THR A 100 -0.11 -20.34 -6.01
N PRO A 101 -0.02 -20.52 -4.68
CA PRO A 101 -0.47 -19.50 -3.74
C PRO A 101 0.41 -18.24 -3.80
N VAL A 102 -0.21 -17.08 -3.66
CA VAL A 102 0.49 -15.79 -3.60
C VAL A 102 0.85 -15.50 -2.15
N ARG A 103 2.14 -15.50 -1.83
CA ARG A 103 2.66 -15.19 -0.49
C ARG A 103 3.52 -13.92 -0.56
N PRO A 104 3.17 -12.87 0.19
CA PRO A 104 3.96 -11.64 0.23
C PRO A 104 5.24 -11.84 1.05
N HIS A 105 6.37 -11.40 0.51
CA HIS A 105 7.59 -11.15 1.26
C HIS A 105 7.75 -9.64 1.43
N VAL A 106 7.58 -9.15 2.67
CA VAL A 106 7.62 -7.71 2.95
C VAL A 106 9.06 -7.21 2.88
N ASP A 107 9.33 -6.30 1.95
CA ASP A 107 10.63 -5.65 1.82
C ASP A 107 10.72 -4.40 2.69
N GLN A 108 9.62 -3.65 2.81
CA GLN A 108 9.57 -2.42 3.60
C GLN A 108 8.14 -2.06 4.01
N MET A 109 7.98 -1.53 5.22
CA MET A 109 6.73 -1.00 5.72
C MET A 109 6.98 0.36 6.39
N ILE A 110 6.33 1.40 5.88
CA ILE A 110 6.35 2.76 6.43
C ILE A 110 4.95 3.03 6.97
N ILE A 111 4.84 3.47 8.22
CA ILE A 111 3.55 3.68 8.89
C ILE A 111 3.53 5.10 9.46
N ASP A 112 2.44 5.81 9.22
CA ASP A 112 2.17 7.15 9.73
C ASP A 112 0.68 7.26 10.12
N GLY A 113 0.41 7.21 11.43
CA GLY A 113 -0.94 7.19 11.98
C GLY A 113 -1.79 6.03 11.46
N GLU A 114 -2.90 6.37 10.81
CA GLU A 114 -3.85 5.41 10.20
C GLU A 114 -3.37 4.86 8.86
N TRP A 115 -2.31 5.43 8.27
CA TRP A 115 -1.83 5.09 6.94
C TRP A 115 -0.54 4.27 6.99
N ALA A 116 -0.38 3.38 6.02
CA ALA A 116 0.85 2.67 5.78
C ALA A 116 1.14 2.54 4.28
N ALA A 117 2.42 2.54 3.92
CA ALA A 117 2.91 2.08 2.64
C ALA A 117 3.70 0.79 2.84
N VAL A 118 3.26 -0.29 2.21
CA VAL A 118 3.87 -1.62 2.31
C VAL A 118 4.41 -2.02 0.95
N ARG A 119 5.74 -2.09 0.84
CA ARG A 119 6.41 -2.67 -0.33
C ARG A 119 6.71 -4.14 -0.05
N PHE A 120 6.28 -5.00 -0.96
CA PHE A 120 6.51 -6.43 -0.86
C PHE A 120 6.65 -7.05 -2.25
N ARG A 121 7.15 -8.27 -2.30
CA ARG A 121 7.31 -9.04 -3.52
C ARG A 121 6.72 -10.43 -3.35
N THR A 122 6.46 -11.07 -4.48
CA THR A 122 5.97 -12.44 -4.54
C THR A 122 6.89 -13.21 -5.49
N GLU A 123 7.26 -14.43 -5.11
CA GLU A 123 8.17 -15.26 -5.88
C GLU A 123 7.53 -16.61 -6.18
N ASN A 124 7.96 -17.22 -7.28
CA ASN A 124 7.50 -18.55 -7.69
C ASN A 124 5.95 -18.63 -7.86
N VAL A 125 5.34 -17.50 -8.21
CA VAL A 125 3.91 -17.42 -8.52
C VAL A 125 3.72 -17.78 -9.98
N VAL A 126 2.94 -18.82 -10.26
CA VAL A 126 2.73 -19.36 -11.61
C VAL A 126 1.24 -19.33 -11.93
N GLY A 127 0.91 -18.84 -13.12
CA GLY A 127 -0.44 -18.90 -13.66
C GLY A 127 -0.81 -20.32 -14.12
N VAL A 128 -2.10 -20.63 -14.16
CA VAL A 128 -2.61 -21.90 -14.74
C VAL A 128 -2.22 -22.07 -16.22
N ASN A 129 -1.97 -20.97 -16.92
CA ASN A 129 -1.45 -20.94 -18.29
C ASN A 129 0.09 -21.03 -18.38
N GLY A 130 0.79 -21.22 -17.25
CA GLY A 130 2.24 -21.36 -17.16
C GLY A 130 3.02 -20.03 -17.12
N THR A 131 2.35 -18.88 -17.11
CA THR A 131 3.03 -17.58 -17.01
C THR A 131 3.67 -17.36 -15.63
N ASP A 132 4.82 -16.69 -15.60
CA ASP A 132 5.42 -16.18 -14.37
C ASP A 132 4.68 -14.93 -13.89
N ALA A 133 3.92 -15.09 -12.81
CA ALA A 133 3.14 -14.05 -12.17
C ALA A 133 3.79 -13.50 -10.89
N GLY A 134 5.05 -13.88 -10.59
CA GLY A 134 5.81 -13.29 -9.49
C GLY A 134 6.12 -11.82 -9.78
N MET A 135 5.77 -10.91 -8.87
CA MET A 135 5.94 -9.47 -9.08
C MET A 135 6.17 -8.70 -7.78
N GLN A 136 6.57 -7.44 -7.92
CA GLN A 136 6.68 -6.47 -6.83
C GLN A 136 5.41 -5.64 -6.71
N TYR A 137 5.09 -5.27 -5.48
CA TYR A 137 3.92 -4.49 -5.12
C TYR A 137 4.31 -3.33 -4.22
N CYS A 138 3.51 -2.26 -4.28
CA CYS A 138 3.42 -1.29 -3.21
C CYS A 138 1.93 -1.06 -2.90
N TRP A 139 1.52 -1.36 -1.68
CA TRP A 139 0.16 -1.09 -1.21
C TRP A 139 0.18 0.09 -0.26
N VAL A 140 -0.64 1.10 -0.56
CA VAL A 140 -0.96 2.18 0.37
C VAL A 140 -2.26 1.80 1.06
N ILE A 141 -2.24 1.65 2.38
CA ILE A 141 -3.29 1.05 3.17
C ILE A 141 -3.72 2.04 4.25
N ARG A 142 -5.03 2.23 4.42
CA ARG A 142 -5.61 2.97 5.54
C ARG A 142 -6.37 2.03 6.47
N LEU A 143 -6.21 2.23 7.77
CA LEU A 143 -7.01 1.57 8.80
C LEU A 143 -7.93 2.57 9.49
N THR A 144 -9.06 2.07 10.00
CA THR A 144 -9.89 2.75 10.99
C THR A 144 -10.18 1.75 12.09
N GLY A 145 -9.62 1.97 13.28
CA GLY A 145 -9.52 0.92 14.30
C GLY A 145 -8.75 -0.28 13.77
N ASP A 146 -9.31 -1.48 13.93
CA ASP A 146 -8.69 -2.76 13.54
C ASP A 146 -8.92 -3.20 12.09
N HIS A 147 -9.65 -2.41 11.31
CA HIS A 147 -10.08 -2.77 9.95
C HIS A 147 -9.42 -1.89 8.90
N ILE A 148 -9.06 -2.51 7.79
CA ILE A 148 -8.59 -1.85 6.57
C ILE A 148 -9.79 -1.25 5.85
N THR A 149 -9.80 0.07 5.70
CA THR A 149 -10.88 0.83 5.05
C THR A 149 -10.52 1.28 3.63
N GLU A 150 -9.24 1.35 3.31
CA GLU A 150 -8.78 1.70 1.97
C GLU A 150 -7.49 0.98 1.60
N VAL A 151 -7.40 0.52 0.35
CA VAL A 151 -6.16 0.00 -0.25
C VAL A 151 -5.98 0.59 -1.64
N ILE A 152 -4.79 1.09 -1.93
CA ILE A 152 -4.35 1.48 -3.26
C ILE A 152 -3.17 0.59 -3.63
N GLY A 153 -3.38 -0.32 -4.58
CA GLY A 153 -2.40 -1.29 -5.03
C GLY A 153 -1.68 -0.87 -6.30
N TYR A 154 -0.37 -0.72 -6.21
CA TYR A 154 0.55 -0.59 -7.34
C TYR A 154 1.24 -1.93 -7.58
N TYR A 155 1.26 -2.38 -8.84
CA TYR A 155 1.77 -3.69 -9.24
C TYR A 155 2.16 -3.68 -10.72
N ASP A 156 2.80 -4.76 -11.19
CA ASP A 156 3.17 -4.94 -12.59
C ASP A 156 1.93 -5.31 -13.43
N THR A 157 1.45 -4.37 -14.23
CA THR A 157 0.27 -4.56 -15.08
C THR A 157 0.52 -5.52 -16.22
N GLU A 158 1.74 -5.63 -16.75
CA GLU A 158 2.04 -6.54 -17.86
C GLU A 158 2.02 -8.00 -17.40
N LYS A 159 2.59 -8.28 -16.22
CA LYS A 159 2.48 -9.60 -15.59
C LYS A 159 1.02 -9.99 -15.33
N MET A 160 0.20 -9.03 -14.90
CA MET A 160 -1.23 -9.26 -14.71
C MET A 160 -1.95 -9.50 -16.05
N VAL A 161 -1.60 -8.80 -17.13
CA VAL A 161 -2.16 -9.08 -18.46
C VAL A 161 -1.78 -10.50 -18.92
N GLY A 162 -0.52 -10.90 -18.75
CA GLY A 162 -0.04 -12.24 -19.12
C GLY A 162 -0.73 -13.37 -18.34
N LEU A 163 -1.01 -13.15 -17.05
CA LEU A 163 -1.76 -14.11 -16.22
C LEU A 163 -3.18 -14.37 -16.75
N PHE A 164 -3.76 -13.39 -17.45
CA PHE A 164 -5.13 -13.45 -17.97
C PHE A 164 -5.22 -13.83 -19.45
N ALA A 165 -4.09 -14.00 -20.14
CA ALA A 165 -4.02 -14.45 -21.53
C ALA A 165 -4.48 -15.90 -21.70
#